data_AF-A0A1Q7WKG0-F1
#
_entry.id   AF-A0A1Q7WKG0-F1
#
_cell.length_a   1.000
_cell.length_b   1.000
_cell.length_c   1.000
_cell.angle_alpha   90.00
_cell.angle_beta   90.00
_cell.angle_gamma   90.00
#
_symmetry.space_group_name_H-M   'P 1'
#
loop_
_entity.id
_entity.type
_entity.pdbx_description
1 polymer ?
#
loop_
_entity_poly.entity_id
_entity_poly.type
_entity_poly.pdbx_seq_one_letter_code
_entity_poly.pdbx_strand_id
1 'polypeptide(L)'
;MSSETAVQIAFAAGVVVLAATIATVLAGRGSRRELAGIAGLLGLAATGGWVVFALDVDRGTAVAAGGLTVCFAAAVLTLPLRSGLARTRRIEAELEEAETALRDLVERETVLRGEELERTLARARAETSSRLAEDERKLAEARRNELAQRERRVAGELGEALALVERRVEQRLTEWSADLDRIQQGLTTRLAELAQRQREAVGEAQSRLETEMEQLKAASEDQRAILAKLREEFERAAGEAGTAARREVEVHESERRRALHEVSERLRQRERELRDRIAAEETEAVRRIQSGFADVERRQIDQLTRIVDRTANRLSEAGVEQFSATVKTARDDAAKRLSRELDRAVAQFAHDAQSVLAERLAQVSDAGAARVDRKLAEIVGHIEQRRDEFLAEFQRRFSDVEAELRSQIRAVGADAEAEREVLEARVHDLTRRLETAVNAAESSLEGAFRTP
;
A
#
# COMPACT_ATOMS: atom_id res chain seq x y z
N MET A 1 -133.48 -43.74 -61.52
CA MET A 1 -132.90 -42.88 -60.46
C MET A 1 -134.00 -41.96 -59.97
N SER A 2 -134.23 -41.89 -58.67
CA SER A 2 -135.14 -40.88 -58.10
C SER A 2 -134.46 -39.50 -58.16
N SER A 3 -135.27 -38.45 -58.28
CA SER A 3 -134.86 -37.03 -58.17
C SER A 3 -133.97 -36.81 -56.93
N GLU A 4 -134.32 -37.42 -55.81
CA GLU A 4 -133.57 -37.38 -54.54
C GLU A 4 -132.12 -37.88 -54.67
N THR A 5 -131.93 -39.08 -55.23
CA THR A 5 -130.59 -39.67 -55.38
C THR A 5 -129.66 -38.83 -56.26
N ALA A 6 -130.21 -38.16 -57.28
CA ALA A 6 -129.43 -37.28 -58.14
C ALA A 6 -128.92 -36.03 -57.39
N VAL A 7 -129.77 -35.40 -56.57
CA VAL A 7 -129.38 -34.19 -55.80
C VAL A 7 -128.39 -34.55 -54.68
N GLN A 8 -128.53 -35.71 -54.04
CA GLN A 8 -127.57 -36.19 -53.04
C GLN A 8 -126.18 -36.47 -53.63
N ILE A 9 -126.10 -37.08 -54.82
CA ILE A 9 -124.82 -37.27 -55.53
C ILE A 9 -124.21 -35.92 -55.91
N ALA A 10 -125.02 -34.97 -56.39
CA ALA A 10 -124.56 -33.62 -56.71
C ALA A 10 -123.99 -32.90 -55.47
N PHE A 11 -124.64 -33.04 -54.31
CA PHE A 11 -124.13 -32.51 -53.05
C PHE A 11 -122.80 -33.15 -52.64
N ALA A 12 -122.70 -34.49 -52.65
CA ALA A 12 -121.45 -35.19 -52.31
C ALA A 12 -120.30 -34.77 -53.24
N ALA A 13 -120.55 -34.68 -54.55
CA ALA A 13 -119.59 -34.16 -55.52
C ALA A 13 -119.22 -32.69 -55.22
N GLY A 14 -120.20 -31.86 -54.85
CA GLY A 14 -119.98 -30.47 -54.48
C GLY A 14 -119.06 -30.29 -53.27
N VAL A 15 -119.18 -31.15 -52.25
CA VAL A 15 -118.29 -31.15 -51.07
C VAL A 15 -116.85 -31.50 -51.46
N VAL A 16 -116.65 -32.52 -52.30
CA VAL A 16 -115.31 -32.92 -52.76
C VAL A 16 -114.67 -31.80 -53.58
N VAL A 17 -115.44 -31.18 -54.48
CA VAL A 17 -114.98 -30.05 -55.31
C VAL A 17 -114.60 -28.86 -54.43
N LEU A 18 -115.40 -28.54 -53.41
CA LEU A 18 -115.08 -27.46 -52.46
C LEU A 18 -113.77 -27.74 -51.70
N ALA A 19 -113.59 -28.96 -51.17
CA ALA A 19 -112.39 -29.33 -50.45
C ALA A 19 -111.13 -29.22 -51.33
N ALA A 20 -111.22 -29.69 -52.58
CA ALA A 20 -110.15 -29.55 -53.57
C ALA A 20 -109.87 -28.07 -53.89
N THR A 21 -110.91 -27.24 -54.00
CA THR A 21 -110.81 -25.80 -54.27
C THR A 21 -110.05 -25.08 -53.15
N ILE A 22 -110.39 -25.37 -51.89
CA ILE A 22 -109.70 -24.82 -50.72
C ILE A 22 -108.22 -25.25 -50.70
N ALA A 23 -107.94 -26.54 -50.90
CA ALA A 23 -106.57 -27.05 -50.94
C ALA A 23 -105.73 -26.39 -52.05
N THR A 24 -106.33 -26.17 -53.22
CA THR A 24 -105.69 -25.53 -54.37
C THR A 24 -105.38 -24.04 -54.11
N VAL A 25 -106.23 -23.35 -53.35
CA VAL A 25 -106.00 -21.96 -52.91
C VAL A 25 -104.87 -21.88 -51.89
N LEU A 26 -104.83 -22.77 -50.90
CA LEU A 26 -103.75 -22.84 -49.91
C LEU A 26 -102.40 -23.16 -50.56
N ALA A 27 -102.40 -24.06 -51.55
CA ALA A 27 -101.22 -24.36 -52.37
C ALA A 27 -100.84 -23.22 -53.35
N GLY A 28 -101.70 -22.23 -53.55
CA GLY A 28 -101.50 -21.10 -54.46
C GLY A 28 -101.56 -21.46 -55.96
N ARG A 29 -102.14 -22.61 -56.33
CA ARG A 29 -102.01 -23.20 -57.68
C ARG A 29 -103.20 -23.02 -58.65
N GLY A 30 -104.36 -22.55 -58.20
CA GLY A 30 -105.54 -22.38 -59.09
C GLY A 30 -105.50 -21.06 -59.86
N SER A 31 -106.34 -20.82 -60.86
CA SER A 31 -106.56 -19.48 -61.42
C SER A 31 -107.84 -18.83 -60.87
N ARG A 32 -107.94 -17.48 -60.84
CA ARG A 32 -109.17 -16.80 -60.40
C ARG A 32 -110.37 -17.20 -61.26
N ARG A 33 -110.13 -17.48 -62.55
CA ARG A 33 -111.15 -17.93 -63.50
C ARG A 33 -111.63 -19.35 -63.17
N GLU A 34 -110.74 -20.27 -62.83
CA GLU A 34 -111.11 -21.61 -62.37
C GLU A 34 -111.94 -21.58 -61.09
N LEU A 35 -111.50 -20.81 -60.08
CA LEU A 35 -112.22 -20.71 -58.80
C LEU A 35 -113.60 -20.07 -58.97
N ALA A 36 -113.71 -19.02 -59.79
CA ALA A 36 -114.98 -18.39 -60.12
C ALA A 36 -115.89 -19.33 -60.95
N GLY A 37 -115.31 -20.12 -61.86
CA GLY A 37 -116.04 -21.13 -62.64
C GLY A 37 -116.60 -22.23 -61.74
N ILE A 38 -115.81 -22.74 -60.80
CA ILE A 38 -116.24 -23.74 -59.82
C ILE A 38 -117.34 -23.19 -58.90
N ALA A 39 -117.17 -21.97 -58.38
CA ALA A 39 -118.22 -21.31 -57.61
C ALA A 39 -119.49 -21.12 -58.46
N GLY A 40 -119.38 -20.70 -59.71
CA GLY A 40 -120.50 -20.60 -60.64
C GLY A 40 -121.23 -21.93 -60.85
N LEU A 41 -120.49 -23.03 -61.04
CA LEU A 41 -121.05 -24.38 -61.19
C LEU A 41 -121.76 -24.85 -59.92
N LEU A 42 -121.18 -24.62 -58.74
CA LEU A 42 -121.82 -24.92 -57.46
C LEU A 42 -123.09 -24.08 -57.24
N GLY A 43 -123.06 -22.82 -57.63
CA GLY A 43 -124.24 -21.94 -57.59
C GLY A 43 -125.35 -22.44 -58.49
N LEU A 44 -125.02 -22.83 -59.73
CA LEU A 44 -125.99 -23.44 -60.66
C LEU A 44 -126.55 -24.75 -60.10
N ALA A 45 -125.69 -25.64 -59.57
CA ALA A 45 -126.12 -26.88 -58.93
C ALA A 45 -127.04 -26.63 -57.72
N ALA A 46 -126.74 -25.63 -56.90
CA ALA A 46 -127.58 -25.23 -55.78
C ALA A 46 -128.95 -24.72 -56.25
N THR A 47 -128.99 -23.85 -57.26
CA THR A 47 -130.26 -23.37 -57.84
C THR A 47 -131.08 -24.50 -58.43
N GLY A 48 -130.44 -25.43 -59.15
CA GLY A 48 -131.09 -26.64 -59.67
C GLY A 48 -131.66 -27.53 -58.57
N GLY A 49 -130.92 -27.71 -57.46
CA GLY A 49 -131.38 -28.45 -56.29
C GLY A 49 -132.64 -27.84 -55.66
N TRP A 50 -132.69 -26.52 -55.52
CA TRP A 50 -133.89 -25.82 -55.02
C TRP A 50 -135.07 -25.89 -55.99
N VAL A 51 -134.83 -25.83 -57.30
CA VAL A 51 -135.88 -26.01 -58.32
C VAL A 51 -136.47 -27.43 -58.25
N VAL A 52 -135.63 -28.45 -58.07
CA VAL A 52 -136.10 -29.85 -57.89
C VAL A 52 -136.90 -30.01 -56.61
N PHE A 53 -136.43 -29.44 -55.49
CA PHE A 53 -137.19 -29.43 -54.22
C PHE A 53 -138.55 -28.74 -54.34
N ALA A 54 -138.65 -27.66 -55.13
CA ALA A 54 -139.91 -26.97 -55.36
C ALA A 54 -140.93 -27.79 -56.16
N LEU A 55 -140.45 -28.72 -57.01
CA LEU A 55 -141.29 -29.62 -57.80
C LEU A 55 -141.67 -30.90 -57.04
N ASP A 56 -140.81 -31.37 -56.14
CA ASP A 56 -140.97 -32.61 -55.38
C ASP A 56 -140.54 -32.36 -53.92
N VAL A 57 -141.53 -32.05 -53.07
CA VAL A 57 -141.31 -31.59 -51.70
C VAL A 57 -140.95 -32.78 -50.81
N ASP A 58 -139.67 -33.13 -50.81
CA ASP A 58 -139.10 -34.15 -49.95
C ASP A 58 -138.01 -33.58 -49.02
N ARG A 59 -137.85 -34.18 -47.83
CA ARG A 59 -136.85 -33.75 -46.85
C ARG A 59 -135.42 -33.98 -47.33
N GLY A 60 -135.17 -35.06 -48.08
CA GLY A 60 -133.84 -35.43 -48.57
C GLY A 60 -133.29 -34.42 -49.58
N THR A 61 -134.14 -33.89 -50.47
CA THR A 61 -133.77 -32.88 -51.47
C THR A 61 -133.48 -31.51 -50.84
N ALA A 62 -134.22 -31.12 -49.79
CA ALA A 62 -133.99 -29.87 -49.06
C ALA A 62 -132.60 -29.84 -48.37
N VAL A 63 -132.20 -30.92 -47.71
CA VAL A 63 -130.89 -31.02 -47.03
C VAL A 63 -129.75 -30.96 -48.05
N ALA A 64 -129.88 -31.65 -49.18
CA ALA A 64 -128.85 -31.65 -50.22
C ALA A 64 -128.75 -30.29 -50.95
N ALA A 65 -129.89 -29.62 -51.21
CA ALA A 65 -129.91 -28.27 -51.77
C ALA A 65 -129.31 -27.23 -50.81
N GLY A 66 -129.61 -27.32 -49.51
CA GLY A 66 -128.98 -26.49 -48.47
C GLY A 66 -127.49 -26.77 -48.30
N GLY A 67 -127.06 -28.02 -48.44
CA GLY A 67 -125.66 -28.39 -48.47
C GLY A 67 -124.90 -27.76 -49.65
N LEU A 68 -125.51 -27.74 -50.83
CA LEU A 68 -124.95 -27.10 -52.03
C LEU A 68 -124.85 -25.58 -51.91
N THR A 69 -125.81 -24.90 -51.26
CA THR A 69 -125.71 -23.44 -51.02
C THR A 69 -124.58 -23.10 -50.05
N VAL A 70 -124.38 -23.91 -49.00
CA VAL A 70 -123.23 -23.77 -48.10
C VAL A 70 -121.91 -23.99 -48.86
N CYS A 71 -121.86 -24.99 -49.74
CA CYS A 71 -120.68 -25.23 -50.57
C CYS A 71 -120.39 -24.05 -51.51
N PHE A 72 -121.42 -23.48 -52.12
CA PHE A 72 -121.29 -22.28 -52.93
C PHE A 72 -120.76 -21.08 -52.12
N ALA A 73 -121.34 -20.80 -50.95
CA ALA A 73 -120.91 -19.70 -50.09
C ALA A 73 -119.45 -19.85 -49.64
N ALA A 74 -119.05 -21.08 -49.25
CA ALA A 74 -117.68 -21.39 -48.91
C ALA A 74 -116.73 -21.20 -50.10
N ALA A 75 -117.12 -21.63 -51.31
CA ALA A 75 -116.34 -21.43 -52.53
C ALA A 75 -116.14 -19.93 -52.84
N VAL A 76 -117.17 -19.10 -52.68
CA VAL A 76 -117.07 -17.64 -52.87
C VAL A 76 -116.10 -17.01 -51.86
N LEU A 77 -116.13 -17.45 -50.60
CA LEU A 77 -115.21 -16.96 -49.55
C LEU A 77 -113.74 -17.30 -49.80
N THR A 78 -113.43 -18.33 -50.62
CA THR A 78 -112.04 -18.64 -50.98
C THR A 78 -111.39 -17.61 -51.91
N LEU A 79 -112.18 -16.82 -52.65
CA LEU A 79 -111.68 -15.81 -53.58
C LEU A 79 -110.87 -14.69 -52.89
N PRO A 80 -111.38 -14.00 -51.84
CA PRO A 80 -110.62 -12.96 -51.13
C PRO A 80 -109.43 -13.53 -50.34
N LEU A 81 -109.54 -14.76 -49.81
CA LEU A 81 -108.45 -15.45 -49.10
C LEU A 81 -107.19 -15.59 -49.98
N ARG A 82 -107.36 -15.95 -51.25
CA ARG A 82 -106.25 -16.05 -52.21
C ARG A 82 -105.54 -14.70 -52.41
N SER A 83 -106.30 -13.61 -52.57
CA SER A 83 -105.70 -12.28 -52.73
C SER A 83 -104.97 -11.81 -51.48
N GLY A 84 -105.49 -12.16 -50.29
CA GLY A 84 -104.80 -11.91 -49.02
C GLY A 84 -103.46 -12.63 -48.96
N LEU A 85 -103.44 -13.95 -49.22
CA LEU A 85 -102.22 -14.76 -49.20
C LEU A 85 -101.18 -14.31 -50.24
N ALA A 86 -101.61 -13.93 -51.44
CA ALA A 86 -100.71 -13.40 -52.47
C ALA A 86 -100.09 -12.05 -52.04
N ARG A 87 -100.87 -11.21 -51.35
CA ARG A 87 -100.37 -9.94 -50.81
C ARG A 87 -99.36 -10.17 -49.68
N THR A 88 -99.65 -11.09 -48.75
CA THR A 88 -98.72 -11.40 -47.65
C THR A 88 -97.40 -11.96 -48.16
N ARG A 89 -97.43 -12.90 -49.13
CA ARG A 89 -96.20 -13.44 -49.75
C ARG A 89 -95.37 -12.37 -50.46
N ARG A 90 -96.03 -11.39 -51.09
CA ARG A 90 -95.32 -10.26 -51.71
C ARG A 90 -94.67 -9.36 -50.67
N ILE A 91 -95.35 -9.07 -49.56
CA ILE A 91 -94.80 -8.28 -48.46
C ILE A 91 -93.62 -9.01 -47.81
N GLU A 92 -93.72 -10.33 -47.59
CA GLU A 92 -92.62 -11.16 -47.08
C GLU A 92 -91.41 -11.12 -48.02
N ALA A 93 -91.63 -11.24 -49.34
CA ALA A 93 -90.55 -11.14 -50.32
C ALA A 93 -89.89 -9.75 -50.34
N GLU A 94 -90.68 -8.67 -50.31
CA GLU A 94 -90.16 -7.29 -50.24
C GLU A 94 -89.43 -7.04 -48.89
N LEU A 95 -89.89 -7.64 -47.79
CA LEU A 95 -89.23 -7.56 -46.49
C LEU A 95 -87.91 -8.34 -46.47
N GLU A 96 -87.88 -9.55 -47.04
CA GLU A 96 -86.67 -10.37 -47.13
C GLU A 96 -85.60 -9.70 -48.01
N GLU A 97 -86.03 -9.09 -49.12
CA GLU A 97 -85.16 -8.29 -49.98
C GLU A 97 -84.61 -7.06 -49.25
N ALA A 98 -85.47 -6.32 -48.53
CA ALA A 98 -85.06 -5.17 -47.73
C ALA A 98 -84.12 -5.56 -46.57
N GLU A 99 -84.37 -6.70 -45.92
CA GLU A 99 -83.55 -7.20 -44.84
C GLU A 99 -82.17 -7.64 -45.35
N THR A 100 -82.12 -8.31 -46.50
CA THR A 100 -80.85 -8.69 -47.13
C THR A 100 -80.07 -7.44 -47.55
N ALA A 101 -80.73 -6.45 -48.17
CA ALA A 101 -80.09 -5.19 -48.51
C ALA A 101 -79.55 -4.44 -47.29
N LEU A 102 -80.29 -4.45 -46.17
CA LEU A 102 -79.84 -3.85 -44.91
C LEU A 102 -78.63 -4.60 -44.33
N ARG A 103 -78.66 -5.93 -44.29
CA ARG A 103 -77.52 -6.74 -43.81
C ARG A 103 -76.28 -6.47 -44.65
N ASP A 104 -76.40 -6.45 -45.98
CA ASP A 104 -75.32 -6.13 -46.91
C ASP A 104 -74.76 -4.71 -46.70
N LEU A 105 -75.63 -3.74 -46.41
CA LEU A 105 -75.19 -2.37 -46.12
C LEU A 105 -74.45 -2.31 -44.78
N VAL A 106 -74.98 -2.96 -43.75
CA VAL A 106 -74.35 -3.03 -42.42
C VAL A 106 -72.99 -3.71 -42.52
N GLU A 107 -72.87 -4.83 -43.23
CA GLU A 107 -71.60 -5.54 -43.42
C GLU A 107 -70.58 -4.69 -44.18
N ARG A 108 -71.00 -3.97 -45.22
CA ARG A 108 -70.10 -3.05 -45.94
C ARG A 108 -69.64 -1.89 -45.06
N GLU A 109 -70.54 -1.27 -44.29
CA GLU A 109 -70.18 -0.15 -43.43
C GLU A 109 -69.31 -0.62 -42.25
N THR A 110 -69.54 -1.80 -41.66
CA THR A 110 -68.68 -2.32 -40.60
C THR A 110 -67.26 -2.62 -41.09
N VAL A 111 -67.12 -3.18 -42.30
CA VAL A 111 -65.80 -3.39 -42.92
C VAL A 111 -65.11 -2.06 -43.21
N LEU A 112 -65.80 -1.10 -43.85
CA LEU A 112 -65.24 0.21 -44.16
C LEU A 112 -64.81 0.96 -42.90
N ARG A 113 -65.65 0.96 -41.85
CA ARG A 113 -65.31 1.58 -40.56
C ARG A 113 -64.18 0.85 -39.86
N GLY A 114 -64.12 -0.48 -39.96
CA GLY A 114 -62.99 -1.27 -39.47
C GLY A 114 -61.68 -0.82 -40.11
N GLU A 115 -61.65 -0.74 -41.45
CA GLU A 115 -60.46 -0.29 -42.18
C GLU A 115 -60.09 1.17 -41.89
N GLU A 116 -61.06 2.07 -41.75
CA GLU A 116 -60.83 3.47 -41.34
C GLU A 116 -60.23 3.55 -39.93
N LEU A 117 -60.74 2.77 -38.98
CA LEU A 117 -60.21 2.69 -37.63
C LEU A 117 -58.80 2.10 -37.62
N GLU A 118 -58.52 1.06 -38.42
CA GLU A 118 -57.18 0.51 -38.54
C GLU A 118 -56.19 1.51 -39.13
N ARG A 119 -56.57 2.26 -40.17
CA ARG A 119 -55.72 3.31 -40.77
C ARG A 119 -55.45 4.44 -39.78
N THR A 120 -56.46 4.89 -39.04
CA THR A 120 -56.30 5.95 -38.04
C THR A 120 -55.47 5.49 -36.85
N LEU A 121 -55.65 4.25 -36.37
CA LEU A 121 -54.82 3.64 -35.34
C LEU A 121 -53.38 3.44 -35.81
N ALA A 122 -53.15 2.98 -37.03
CA ALA A 122 -51.81 2.83 -37.59
C ALA A 122 -51.10 4.18 -37.68
N ARG A 123 -51.81 5.23 -38.13
CA ARG A 123 -51.27 6.60 -38.17
C ARG A 123 -50.98 7.13 -36.77
N ALA A 124 -51.89 6.97 -35.82
CA ALA A 124 -51.69 7.39 -34.44
C ALA A 124 -50.51 6.66 -33.79
N ARG A 125 -50.36 5.34 -34.01
CA ARG A 125 -49.21 4.55 -33.53
C ARG A 125 -47.89 4.98 -34.17
N ALA A 126 -47.90 5.31 -35.46
CA ALA A 126 -46.72 5.85 -36.14
C ALA A 126 -46.34 7.24 -35.62
N GLU A 127 -47.33 8.09 -35.33
CA GLU A 127 -47.08 9.41 -34.76
C GLU A 127 -46.56 9.33 -33.33
N THR A 128 -47.11 8.45 -32.49
CA THR A 128 -46.63 8.27 -31.11
C THR A 128 -45.24 7.64 -31.09
N SER A 129 -44.94 6.65 -31.95
CA SER A 129 -43.60 6.07 -32.04
C SER A 129 -42.57 7.06 -32.58
N SER A 130 -42.95 7.91 -33.54
CA SER A 130 -42.09 8.99 -34.03
C SER A 130 -41.80 10.02 -32.95
N ARG A 131 -42.80 10.44 -32.17
CA ARG A 131 -42.61 11.37 -31.04
C ARG A 131 -41.71 10.77 -29.97
N LEU A 132 -41.92 9.50 -29.61
CA LEU A 132 -41.08 8.80 -28.65
C LEU A 132 -39.61 8.75 -29.13
N ALA A 133 -39.38 8.44 -30.40
CA ALA A 133 -38.03 8.42 -30.97
C ALA A 133 -37.37 9.81 -30.98
N GLU A 134 -38.14 10.88 -31.17
CA GLU A 134 -37.64 12.25 -31.08
C GLU A 134 -37.29 12.64 -29.65
N ASP A 135 -38.12 12.26 -28.67
CA ASP A 135 -37.88 12.51 -27.26
C ASP A 135 -36.69 11.69 -26.74
N GLU A 136 -36.51 10.46 -27.19
CA GLU A 136 -35.31 9.65 -26.91
C GLU A 136 -34.03 10.30 -27.46
N ARG A 137 -34.07 10.87 -28.67
CA ARG A 137 -32.94 11.62 -29.24
C ARG A 137 -32.64 12.85 -28.40
N LYS A 138 -33.66 13.64 -28.04
CA LYS A 138 -33.50 14.82 -27.17
C LYS A 138 -32.93 14.45 -25.81
N LEU A 139 -33.40 13.36 -25.20
CA LEU A 139 -32.88 12.87 -23.92
C LEU A 139 -31.44 12.39 -24.04
N ALA A 140 -31.09 11.68 -25.10
CA ALA A 140 -29.72 11.25 -25.37
C ALA A 140 -28.78 12.44 -25.60
N GLU A 141 -29.22 13.46 -26.34
CA GLU A 141 -28.47 14.71 -26.55
C GLU A 141 -28.32 15.49 -25.24
N ALA A 142 -29.38 15.61 -24.44
CA ALA A 142 -29.33 16.24 -23.13
C ALA A 142 -28.32 15.54 -22.21
N ARG A 143 -28.36 14.20 -22.14
CA ARG A 143 -27.40 13.40 -21.37
C ARG A 143 -25.97 13.57 -21.88
N ARG A 144 -25.75 13.58 -23.20
CA ARG A 144 -24.42 13.84 -23.79
C ARG A 144 -23.89 15.22 -23.42
N ASN A 145 -24.75 16.24 -23.49
CA ASN A 145 -24.38 17.61 -23.13
C ASN A 145 -24.06 17.74 -21.64
N GLU A 146 -24.87 17.12 -20.77
CA GLU A 146 -24.62 17.10 -19.33
C GLU A 146 -23.32 16.37 -18.99
N LEU A 147 -23.07 15.21 -19.61
CA LEU A 147 -21.80 14.48 -19.44
C LEU A 147 -20.61 15.32 -19.90
N ALA A 148 -20.69 15.97 -21.06
CA ALA A 148 -19.62 16.84 -21.55
C ALA A 148 -19.40 18.06 -20.63
N GLN A 149 -20.45 18.61 -20.01
CA GLN A 149 -20.32 19.67 -19.02
C GLN A 149 -19.67 19.18 -17.72
N ARG A 150 -20.09 18.02 -17.21
CA ARG A 150 -19.49 17.39 -16.02
C ARG A 150 -18.01 17.07 -16.28
N GLU A 151 -17.67 16.53 -17.44
CA GLU A 151 -16.29 16.24 -17.83
C GLU A 151 -15.44 17.51 -17.86
N ARG A 152 -15.90 18.59 -18.50
CA ARG A 152 -15.20 19.88 -18.50
C ARG A 152 -15.00 20.44 -17.10
N ARG A 153 -16.02 20.32 -16.23
CA ARG A 153 -15.95 20.78 -14.85
C ARG A 153 -14.91 20.00 -14.05
N VAL A 154 -14.96 18.66 -14.10
CA VAL A 154 -13.99 17.79 -13.42
C VAL A 154 -12.59 18.02 -13.97
N ALA A 155 -12.43 18.17 -15.28
CA ALA A 155 -11.14 18.49 -15.89
C ALA A 155 -10.59 19.86 -15.41
N GLY A 156 -11.46 20.86 -15.25
CA GLY A 156 -11.11 22.16 -14.68
C GLY A 156 -10.69 22.05 -13.22
N GLU A 157 -11.49 21.39 -12.38
CA GLU A 157 -11.21 21.17 -10.96
C GLU A 157 -9.91 20.38 -10.75
N LEU A 158 -9.66 19.35 -11.57
CA LEU A 158 -8.40 18.60 -11.57
C LEU A 158 -7.22 19.46 -12.03
N GLY A 159 -7.39 20.29 -13.06
CA GLY A 159 -6.37 21.22 -13.53
C GLY A 159 -5.97 22.25 -12.47
N GLU A 160 -6.96 22.81 -11.76
CA GLU A 160 -6.73 23.73 -10.65
C GLU A 160 -6.04 23.03 -9.46
N ALA A 161 -6.47 21.82 -9.11
CA ALA A 161 -5.84 21.04 -8.06
C ALA A 161 -4.38 20.70 -8.40
N LEU A 162 -4.10 20.31 -9.66
CA LEU A 162 -2.75 20.04 -10.14
C LEU A 162 -1.88 21.30 -10.09
N ALA A 163 -2.38 22.45 -10.55
CA ALA A 163 -1.65 23.71 -10.49
C ALA A 163 -1.36 24.14 -9.04
N LEU A 164 -2.27 23.87 -8.10
CA LEU A 164 -2.05 24.13 -6.68
C LEU A 164 -0.98 23.21 -6.08
N VAL A 165 -0.98 21.93 -6.45
CA VAL A 165 0.05 20.97 -6.04
C VAL A 165 1.41 21.36 -6.63
N GLU A 166 1.46 21.73 -7.91
CA GLU A 166 2.68 22.20 -8.59
C GLU A 166 3.27 23.41 -7.87
N ARG A 167 2.47 24.45 -7.63
CA ARG A 167 2.90 25.65 -6.86
C ARG A 167 3.39 25.30 -5.46
N ARG A 168 2.73 24.36 -4.78
CA ARG A 168 3.16 23.90 -3.45
C ARG A 168 4.49 23.17 -3.51
N VAL A 169 4.70 22.34 -4.52
CA VAL A 169 5.97 21.63 -4.73
C VAL A 169 7.07 22.63 -5.07
N GLU A 170 6.84 23.58 -5.96
CA GLU A 170 7.80 24.66 -6.26
C GLU A 170 8.16 25.46 -5.01
N GLN A 171 7.15 25.87 -4.23
CA GLN A 171 7.38 26.57 -2.97
C GLN A 171 8.24 25.72 -2.02
N ARG A 172 7.90 24.45 -1.83
CA ARG A 172 8.70 23.55 -0.98
C ARG A 172 10.12 23.33 -1.49
N LEU A 173 10.33 23.27 -2.80
CA LEU A 173 11.65 23.17 -3.40
C LEU A 173 12.47 24.44 -3.18
N THR A 174 11.86 25.62 -3.26
CA THR A 174 12.53 26.89 -2.94
C THR A 174 12.84 27.05 -1.45
N GLU A 175 11.97 26.56 -0.57
CA GLU A 175 12.23 26.53 0.87
C GLU A 175 13.39 25.57 1.17
N TRP A 176 13.39 24.38 0.57
CA TRP A 176 14.47 23.41 0.72
C TRP A 176 15.79 23.90 0.15
N SER A 177 15.81 24.60 -0.99
CA SER A 177 17.05 25.18 -1.51
C SER A 177 17.60 26.26 -0.56
N ALA A 178 16.73 27.12 -0.02
CA ALA A 178 17.13 28.13 0.95
C ALA A 178 17.60 27.54 2.29
N ASP A 179 17.05 26.40 2.71
CA ASP A 179 17.50 25.67 3.90
C ASP A 179 18.86 25.00 3.66
N LEU A 180 19.07 24.40 2.48
CA LEU A 180 20.36 23.83 2.08
C LEU A 180 21.46 24.90 2.02
N ASP A 181 21.18 26.07 1.45
CA ASP A 181 22.11 27.21 1.43
C ASP A 181 22.45 27.67 2.84
N ARG A 182 21.46 27.74 3.75
CA ARG A 182 21.71 28.07 5.16
C ARG A 182 22.55 27.03 5.88
N ILE A 183 22.32 25.74 5.63
CA ILE A 183 23.14 24.66 6.19
C ILE A 183 24.57 24.75 5.64
N GLN A 184 24.74 24.96 4.33
CA GLN A 184 26.04 25.14 3.70
C GLN A 184 26.79 26.31 4.31
N GLN A 185 26.15 27.48 4.44
CA GLN A 185 26.73 28.66 5.08
C GLN A 185 27.10 28.37 6.54
N GLY A 186 26.20 27.75 7.31
CA GLY A 186 26.48 27.36 8.70
C GLY A 186 27.66 26.40 8.83
N LEU A 187 27.81 25.43 7.93
CA LEU A 187 28.96 24.53 7.88
C LEU A 187 30.25 25.28 7.53
N THR A 188 30.22 26.21 6.57
CA THR A 188 31.40 27.02 6.23
C THR A 188 31.84 27.89 7.40
N THR A 189 30.90 28.49 8.14
CA THR A 189 31.21 29.26 9.35
C THR A 189 31.81 28.39 10.44
N ARG A 190 31.22 27.22 10.72
CA ARG A 190 31.76 26.28 11.72
C ARG A 190 33.14 25.75 11.34
N LEU A 191 33.40 25.49 10.06
CA LEU A 191 34.73 25.11 9.58
C LEU A 191 35.73 26.26 9.74
N ALA A 192 35.33 27.50 9.46
CA ALA A 192 36.17 28.67 9.68
C ALA A 192 36.49 28.89 11.17
N GLU A 193 35.49 28.75 12.06
CA GLU A 193 35.68 28.79 13.51
C GLU A 193 36.60 27.67 14.01
N LEU A 194 36.41 26.45 13.52
CA LEU A 194 37.27 25.31 13.89
C LEU A 194 38.71 25.52 13.41
N ALA A 195 38.90 26.00 12.17
CA ALA A 195 40.22 26.33 11.65
C ALA A 195 40.89 27.44 12.47
N GLN A 196 40.11 28.43 12.92
CA GLN A 196 40.61 29.50 13.78
C GLN A 196 41.01 28.98 15.16
N ARG A 197 40.18 28.15 15.81
CA ARG A 197 40.53 27.49 17.08
C ARG A 197 41.77 26.61 16.96
N GLN A 198 41.91 25.89 15.85
CA GLN A 198 43.10 25.09 15.58
C GLN A 198 44.35 25.98 15.45
N ARG A 199 44.27 27.11 14.75
CA ARG A 199 45.38 28.07 14.66
C ARG A 199 45.75 28.66 16.03
N GLU A 200 44.75 29.02 16.83
CA GLU A 200 44.96 29.55 18.19
C GLU A 200 45.60 28.50 19.10
N ALA A 201 45.12 27.26 19.09
CA ALA A 201 45.71 26.16 19.86
C ALA A 201 47.15 25.85 19.42
N VAL A 202 47.44 25.91 18.11
CA VAL A 202 48.81 25.75 17.60
C VAL A 202 49.70 26.92 18.03
N GLY A 203 49.20 28.15 17.96
CA GLY A 203 49.93 29.34 18.42
C GLY A 203 50.23 29.30 19.92
N GLU A 204 49.27 28.84 20.72
CA GLU A 204 49.45 28.62 22.17
C GLU A 204 50.45 27.50 22.45
N ALA A 205 50.41 26.39 21.71
CA ALA A 205 51.40 25.33 21.82
C ALA A 205 52.81 25.82 21.43
N GLN A 206 52.91 26.64 20.38
CA GLN A 206 54.18 27.26 19.96
C GLN A 206 54.74 28.20 21.02
N SER A 207 53.92 29.06 21.62
CA SER A 207 54.38 29.97 22.68
C SER A 207 54.76 29.24 23.96
N ARG A 208 54.05 28.16 24.32
CA ARG A 208 54.45 27.24 25.40
C ARG A 208 55.79 26.58 25.10
N LEU A 209 56.00 26.04 23.89
CA LEU A 209 57.27 25.45 23.48
C LEU A 209 58.41 26.47 23.49
N GLU A 210 58.16 27.71 23.08
CA GLU A 210 59.15 28.79 23.13
C GLU A 210 59.53 29.13 24.58
N THR A 211 58.53 29.19 25.47
CA THR A 211 58.75 29.39 26.90
C THR A 211 59.53 28.22 27.52
N GLU A 212 59.15 26.98 27.21
CA GLU A 212 59.85 25.77 27.66
C GLU A 212 61.28 25.69 27.13
N MET A 213 61.52 26.08 25.87
CA MET A 213 62.87 26.18 25.31
C MET A 213 63.72 27.23 26.03
N GLU A 214 63.15 28.38 26.37
CA GLU A 214 63.88 29.43 27.09
C GLU A 214 64.18 29.01 28.54
N GLN A 215 63.24 28.33 29.21
CA GLN A 215 63.47 27.71 30.51
C GLN A 215 64.54 26.62 30.45
N LEU A 216 64.54 25.79 29.40
CA LEU A 216 65.56 24.76 29.20
C LEU A 216 66.94 25.37 28.94
N LYS A 217 67.02 26.46 28.17
CA LYS A 217 68.28 27.22 28.01
C LYS A 217 68.76 27.78 29.33
N ALA A 218 67.89 28.45 30.09
CA ALA A 218 68.24 28.98 31.40
C ALA A 218 68.71 27.88 32.36
N ALA A 219 67.99 26.75 32.43
CA ALA A 219 68.41 25.59 33.22
C ALA A 219 69.73 24.98 32.73
N SER A 220 69.98 24.97 31.42
CA SER A 220 71.25 24.53 30.84
C SER A 220 72.40 25.48 31.16
N GLU A 221 72.16 26.79 31.15
CA GLU A 221 73.13 27.81 31.56
C GLU A 221 73.44 27.72 33.05
N ASP A 222 72.42 27.51 33.89
CA ASP A 222 72.60 27.24 35.32
C ASP A 222 73.39 25.96 35.55
N GLN A 223 73.09 24.88 34.83
CA GLN A 223 73.89 23.63 34.88
C GLN A 223 75.34 23.87 34.45
N ARG A 224 75.59 24.65 33.39
CA ARG A 224 76.95 25.03 32.98
C ARG A 224 77.65 25.87 34.04
N ALA A 225 76.95 26.80 34.68
CA ALA A 225 77.49 27.62 35.76
C ALA A 225 77.82 26.77 37.01
N ILE A 226 76.96 25.81 37.37
CA ILE A 226 77.20 24.84 38.44
C ILE A 226 78.41 23.96 38.10
N LEU A 227 78.50 23.45 36.87
CA LEU A 227 79.66 22.67 36.42
C LEU A 227 80.95 23.49 36.41
N ALA A 228 80.89 24.77 36.05
CA ALA A 228 82.03 25.68 36.11
C ALA A 228 82.47 25.94 37.55
N LYS A 229 81.53 26.16 38.48
CA LYS A 229 81.83 26.29 39.93
C LYS A 229 82.43 25.01 40.50
N LEU A 230 81.85 23.84 40.20
CA LEU A 230 82.41 22.55 40.60
C LEU A 230 83.83 22.38 40.05
N ARG A 231 84.07 22.74 38.79
CA ARG A 231 85.42 22.71 38.21
C ARG A 231 86.38 23.64 38.94
N GLU A 232 85.96 24.85 39.27
CA GLU A 232 86.77 25.81 40.04
C GLU A 232 87.04 25.30 41.47
N GLU A 233 86.04 24.71 42.13
CA GLU A 233 86.19 24.06 43.43
C GLU A 233 87.13 22.86 43.35
N PHE A 234 87.06 22.06 42.28
CA PHE A 234 88.01 20.98 42.03
C PHE A 234 89.43 21.48 41.77
N GLU A 235 89.60 22.55 40.98
CA GLU A 235 90.90 23.18 40.74
C GLU A 235 91.47 23.79 42.02
N ARG A 236 90.62 24.43 42.85
CA ARG A 236 90.99 24.98 44.16
C ARG A 236 91.37 23.87 45.13
N ALA A 237 90.57 22.81 45.25
CA ALA A 237 90.88 21.65 46.10
C ALA A 237 92.14 20.91 45.64
N ALA A 238 92.35 20.76 44.32
CA ALA A 238 93.58 20.19 43.77
C ALA A 238 94.80 21.09 44.04
N GLY A 239 94.63 22.41 43.96
CA GLY A 239 95.65 23.39 44.32
C GLY A 239 96.00 23.34 45.81
N GLU A 240 95.00 23.33 46.68
CA GLU A 240 95.16 23.21 48.13
C GLU A 240 95.84 21.89 48.51
N ALA A 241 95.39 20.76 47.96
CA ALA A 241 96.03 19.46 48.13
C ALA A 241 97.49 19.46 47.64
N GLY A 242 97.75 20.08 46.49
CA GLY A 242 99.10 20.25 45.95
C GLY A 242 100.01 21.09 46.86
N THR A 243 99.49 22.18 47.44
CA THR A 243 100.24 22.99 48.41
C THR A 243 100.43 22.29 49.74
N ALA A 244 99.45 21.52 50.21
CA ALA A 244 99.56 20.71 51.43
C ALA A 244 100.62 19.62 51.27
N ALA A 245 100.59 18.88 50.14
CA ALA A 245 101.61 17.88 49.81
C ALA A 245 103.02 18.51 49.68
N ARG A 246 103.14 19.71 49.07
CA ARG A 246 104.42 20.44 49.01
C ARG A 246 104.91 20.86 50.40
N ARG A 247 104.04 21.36 51.27
CA ARG A 247 104.39 21.71 52.66
C ARG A 247 104.82 20.47 53.44
N GLU A 248 104.14 19.34 53.26
CA GLU A 248 104.51 18.07 53.89
C GLU A 248 105.89 17.59 53.41
N VAL A 249 106.20 17.73 52.11
CA VAL A 249 107.54 17.47 51.57
C VAL A 249 108.58 18.43 52.14
N GLU A 250 108.30 19.73 52.25
CA GLU A 250 109.21 20.72 52.84
C GLU A 250 109.47 20.45 54.34
N VAL A 251 108.43 20.05 55.08
CA VAL A 251 108.55 19.60 56.48
C VAL A 251 109.43 18.36 56.54
N HIS A 252 109.16 17.34 55.72
CA HIS A 252 110.00 16.14 55.66
C HIS A 252 111.43 16.42 55.20
N GLU A 253 111.67 17.38 54.31
CA GLU A 253 113.01 17.83 53.97
C GLU A 253 113.69 18.54 55.16
N SER A 254 112.96 19.37 55.90
CA SER A 254 113.48 20.06 57.08
C SER A 254 113.79 19.09 58.22
N GLU A 255 112.94 18.08 58.44
CA GLU A 255 113.12 17.00 59.40
C GLU A 255 114.28 16.10 58.98
N ARG A 256 114.40 15.78 57.69
CA ARG A 256 115.56 15.06 57.14
C ARG A 256 116.85 15.84 57.30
N ARG A 257 116.85 17.17 57.06
CA ARG A 257 118.02 18.03 57.30
C ARG A 257 118.37 18.09 58.78
N ARG A 258 117.39 18.15 59.69
CA ARG A 258 117.60 18.13 61.14
C ARG A 258 118.15 16.79 61.63
N ALA A 259 117.59 15.67 61.15
CA ALA A 259 118.07 14.33 61.45
C ALA A 259 119.47 14.09 60.87
N LEU A 260 119.77 14.55 59.65
CA LEU A 260 121.12 14.49 59.08
C LEU A 260 122.12 15.37 59.84
N HIS A 261 121.69 16.54 60.34
CA HIS A 261 122.55 17.40 61.14
C HIS A 261 122.84 16.80 62.52
N GLU A 262 121.83 16.21 63.16
CA GLU A 262 121.98 15.48 64.43
C GLU A 262 122.86 14.23 64.27
N VAL A 263 122.73 13.49 63.16
CA VAL A 263 123.64 12.40 62.82
C VAL A 263 125.06 12.92 62.56
N SER A 264 125.22 14.07 61.90
CA SER A 264 126.54 14.68 61.67
C SER A 264 127.21 15.17 62.97
N GLU A 265 126.42 15.70 63.91
CA GLU A 265 126.86 16.11 65.25
C GLU A 265 127.26 14.88 66.06
N ARG A 266 126.43 13.83 66.08
CA ARG A 266 126.76 12.54 66.73
C ARG A 266 128.01 11.89 66.13
N LEU A 267 128.21 12.01 64.81
CA LEU A 267 129.42 11.55 64.13
C LEU A 267 130.64 12.40 64.50
N ARG A 268 130.55 13.73 64.58
CA ARG A 268 131.65 14.60 65.03
C ARG A 268 131.99 14.42 66.51
N GLN A 269 130.99 14.19 67.35
CA GLN A 269 131.16 13.86 68.76
C GLN A 269 131.88 12.51 68.90
N ARG A 270 131.40 11.47 68.19
CA ARG A 270 132.07 10.17 68.14
C ARG A 270 133.48 10.24 67.55
N GLU A 271 133.71 11.05 66.53
CA GLU A 271 135.04 11.22 65.90
C GLU A 271 136.04 11.88 66.88
N ARG A 272 135.59 12.83 67.71
CA ARG A 272 136.43 13.44 68.76
C ARG A 272 136.71 12.47 69.89
N GLU A 273 135.70 11.76 70.38
CA GLU A 273 135.87 10.70 71.38
C GLU A 273 136.74 9.53 70.87
N LEU A 274 136.64 9.19 69.58
CA LEU A 274 137.49 8.20 68.93
C LEU A 274 138.91 8.73 68.72
N ARG A 275 139.13 9.99 68.34
CA ARG A 275 140.49 10.56 68.26
C ARG A 275 141.19 10.60 69.61
N ASP A 276 140.47 10.96 70.67
CA ASP A 276 141.05 11.00 72.02
C ASP A 276 141.32 9.59 72.57
N ARG A 277 140.46 8.60 72.27
CA ARG A 277 140.71 7.18 72.57
C ARG A 277 141.81 6.57 71.72
N ILE A 278 141.91 6.91 70.43
CA ILE A 278 142.96 6.44 69.52
C ILE A 278 144.31 7.02 69.96
N ALA A 279 144.40 8.29 70.35
CA ALA A 279 145.65 8.86 70.86
C ALA A 279 146.12 8.19 72.17
N ALA A 280 145.19 7.82 73.06
CA ALA A 280 145.51 7.08 74.28
C ALA A 280 145.89 5.61 74.01
N GLU A 281 145.14 4.94 73.12
CA GLU A 281 145.39 3.54 72.73
C GLU A 281 146.62 3.39 71.83
N GLU A 282 146.99 4.35 70.98
CA GLU A 282 148.21 4.28 70.14
C GLU A 282 149.49 4.31 70.98
N THR A 283 149.52 5.06 72.09
CA THR A 283 150.64 5.01 73.06
C THR A 283 150.72 3.70 73.85
N GLU A 284 149.62 2.97 73.99
CA GLU A 284 149.55 1.71 74.74
C GLU A 284 149.68 0.47 73.84
N ALA A 285 149.21 0.56 72.59
CA ALA A 285 149.22 -0.48 71.58
C ALA A 285 150.61 -0.72 70.98
N VAL A 286 151.47 0.31 70.84
CA VAL A 286 152.87 0.11 70.42
C VAL A 286 153.66 -0.73 71.45
N ARG A 287 153.30 -0.68 72.74
CA ARG A 287 153.91 -1.55 73.78
C ARG A 287 153.32 -2.97 73.84
N ARG A 288 152.09 -3.18 73.36
CA ARG A 288 151.38 -4.48 73.41
C ARG A 288 151.51 -5.28 72.09
N ILE A 289 151.65 -4.61 70.95
CA ILE A 289 151.81 -5.20 69.61
C ILE A 289 153.17 -5.89 69.41
N GLN A 290 154.15 -5.68 70.29
CA GLN A 290 155.41 -6.43 70.25
C GLN A 290 155.38 -7.79 70.98
N SER A 291 154.32 -8.15 71.73
CA SER A 291 154.34 -9.38 72.55
C SER A 291 153.18 -10.37 72.34
N GLY A 292 152.17 -10.07 71.52
CA GLY A 292 150.96 -10.91 71.38
C GLY A 292 150.82 -11.63 70.03
N PHE A 293 151.94 -12.00 69.40
CA PHE A 293 152.03 -12.78 68.17
C PHE A 293 151.04 -13.97 68.08
N ALA A 294 150.53 -14.19 66.87
CA ALA A 294 150.39 -15.49 66.20
C ALA A 294 149.19 -16.44 66.43
N ASP A 295 148.14 -16.16 67.22
CA ASP A 295 147.18 -17.27 67.55
C ASP A 295 145.67 -17.08 67.27
N VAL A 296 145.21 -16.04 66.56
CA VAL A 296 143.76 -15.92 66.19
C VAL A 296 143.55 -15.83 64.67
N GLU A 297 144.42 -16.48 63.91
CA GLU A 297 144.42 -16.49 62.44
C GLU A 297 143.28 -17.29 61.78
N ARG A 298 142.32 -17.93 62.46
CA ARG A 298 141.51 -18.97 61.77
C ARG A 298 140.00 -18.94 61.85
N ARG A 299 139.35 -18.08 62.63
CA ARG A 299 137.93 -18.33 62.98
C ARG A 299 136.84 -17.65 62.17
N GLN A 300 137.07 -16.59 61.40
CA GLN A 300 135.92 -15.76 60.96
C GLN A 300 135.81 -15.52 59.46
N ILE A 301 136.23 -16.49 58.65
CA ILE A 301 136.08 -16.47 57.17
C ILE A 301 134.77 -17.11 56.67
N ASP A 302 134.04 -17.94 57.43
CA ASP A 302 133.15 -18.91 56.78
C ASP A 302 131.66 -18.56 56.61
N GLN A 303 131.09 -17.57 57.31
CA GLN A 303 129.61 -17.50 57.41
C GLN A 303 128.94 -16.38 56.61
N LEU A 304 129.71 -15.56 55.88
CA LEU A 304 129.17 -14.49 55.03
C LEU A 304 128.60 -14.97 53.68
N THR A 305 128.83 -16.21 53.28
CA THR A 305 128.64 -16.65 51.88
C THR A 305 127.24 -17.14 51.52
N ARG A 306 126.35 -17.53 52.46
CA ARG A 306 125.16 -18.34 52.09
C ARG A 306 123.81 -17.61 51.95
N ILE A 307 123.69 -16.36 52.36
CA ILE A 307 122.36 -15.73 52.50
C ILE A 307 121.93 -14.98 51.22
N VAL A 308 122.85 -14.65 50.33
CA VAL A 308 122.61 -13.71 49.22
C VAL A 308 121.98 -14.37 47.97
N ASP A 309 122.18 -15.67 47.72
CA ASP A 309 121.76 -16.28 46.44
C ASP A 309 120.25 -16.62 46.32
N ARG A 310 119.48 -16.63 47.42
CA ARG A 310 118.14 -17.25 47.38
C ARG A 310 117.00 -16.33 46.92
N THR A 311 117.20 -15.02 46.86
CA THR A 311 116.07 -14.06 46.78
C THR A 311 115.75 -13.56 45.37
N ALA A 312 116.53 -13.90 44.34
CA ALA A 312 116.37 -13.33 43.00
C ALA A 312 115.34 -14.03 42.09
N ASN A 313 114.84 -15.22 42.42
CA ASN A 313 114.15 -16.09 41.44
C ASN A 313 112.62 -16.16 41.48
N ARG A 314 111.90 -15.31 42.23
CA ARG A 314 110.42 -15.46 42.41
C ARG A 314 109.52 -14.33 41.92
N LEU A 315 110.03 -13.32 41.21
CA LEU A 315 109.21 -12.17 40.79
C LEU A 315 108.67 -12.24 39.34
N SER A 316 108.91 -13.33 38.58
CA SER A 316 108.67 -13.35 37.12
C SER A 316 107.42 -14.12 36.62
N GLU A 317 106.63 -14.82 37.44
CA GLU A 317 105.76 -15.90 36.90
C GLU A 317 104.22 -15.74 37.03
N ALA A 318 103.65 -14.61 37.49
CA ALA A 318 102.19 -14.58 37.80
C ALA A 318 101.33 -13.46 37.17
N GLY A 319 101.87 -12.59 36.30
CA GLY A 319 101.14 -11.38 35.86
C GLY A 319 100.32 -11.45 34.57
N VAL A 320 100.62 -12.37 33.66
CA VAL A 320 100.20 -12.22 32.24
C VAL A 320 99.11 -13.21 31.79
N GLU A 321 98.97 -14.39 32.41
CA GLU A 321 97.97 -15.39 31.99
C GLU A 321 96.53 -15.09 32.47
N GLN A 322 96.36 -14.41 33.61
CA GLN A 322 95.04 -14.23 34.24
C GLN A 322 94.17 -13.15 33.57
N PHE A 323 94.77 -12.22 32.82
CA PHE A 323 94.08 -11.09 32.18
C PHE A 323 93.46 -11.45 30.82
N SER A 324 94.00 -12.43 30.09
CA SER A 324 93.48 -12.77 28.75
C SER A 324 92.27 -13.71 28.79
N ALA A 325 92.16 -14.55 29.83
CA ALA A 325 91.08 -15.52 29.99
C ALA A 325 89.73 -14.87 30.37
N THR A 326 89.76 -13.78 31.14
CA THR A 326 88.56 -13.08 31.64
C THR A 326 87.87 -12.25 30.56
N VAL A 327 88.62 -11.63 29.65
CA VAL A 327 88.07 -10.78 28.57
C VAL A 327 87.37 -11.62 27.48
N LYS A 328 87.88 -12.83 27.19
CA LYS A 328 87.28 -13.74 26.19
C LYS A 328 85.94 -14.32 26.65
N THR A 329 85.84 -14.67 27.94
CA THR A 329 84.63 -15.26 28.53
C THR A 329 83.47 -14.26 28.62
N ALA A 330 83.76 -12.97 28.87
CA ALA A 330 82.74 -11.92 28.92
C ALA A 330 82.11 -11.57 27.56
N ARG A 331 82.85 -11.73 26.44
CA ARG A 331 82.32 -11.45 25.09
C ARG A 331 81.41 -12.57 24.57
N ASP A 332 81.72 -13.84 24.85
CA ASP A 332 80.92 -14.98 24.37
C ASP A 332 79.57 -15.11 25.10
N ASP A 333 79.47 -14.64 26.35
CA ASP A 333 78.24 -14.69 27.13
C ASP A 333 77.22 -13.59 26.75
N ALA A 334 77.72 -12.42 26.32
CA ALA A 334 76.88 -11.34 25.81
C ALA A 334 76.25 -11.66 24.44
N ALA A 335 76.98 -12.37 23.57
CA ALA A 335 76.48 -12.78 22.26
C ALA A 335 75.38 -13.87 22.34
N LYS A 336 75.49 -14.79 23.31
CA LYS A 336 74.49 -15.87 23.52
C LYS A 336 73.20 -15.40 24.20
N ARG A 337 73.24 -14.33 25.00
CA ARG A 337 72.03 -13.73 25.59
C ARG A 337 71.17 -13.00 24.55
N LEU A 338 71.81 -12.22 23.67
CA LEU A 338 71.11 -11.47 22.62
C LEU A 338 70.39 -12.38 21.62
N SER A 339 71.00 -13.50 21.20
CA SER A 339 70.35 -14.42 20.25
C SER A 339 69.15 -15.17 20.84
N ARG A 340 69.21 -15.53 22.13
CA ARG A 340 68.13 -16.23 22.83
C ARG A 340 66.93 -15.33 23.15
N GLU A 341 67.16 -14.03 23.33
CA GLU A 341 66.09 -13.05 23.53
C GLU A 341 65.38 -12.69 22.21
N LEU A 342 66.12 -12.65 21.09
CA LEU A 342 65.53 -12.46 19.76
C LEU A 342 64.65 -13.64 19.33
N ASP A 343 65.11 -14.88 19.50
CA ASP A 343 64.30 -16.07 19.15
C ASP A 343 63.03 -16.20 20.02
N ARG A 344 63.09 -15.78 21.29
CA ARG A 344 61.90 -15.75 22.18
C ARG A 344 60.90 -14.67 21.79
N ALA A 345 61.36 -13.48 21.39
CA ALA A 345 60.49 -12.40 20.95
C ALA A 345 59.77 -12.74 19.63
N VAL A 346 60.46 -13.42 18.71
CA VAL A 346 59.88 -13.85 17.42
C VAL A 346 58.85 -14.97 17.59
N ALA A 347 59.10 -15.95 18.47
CA ALA A 347 58.15 -17.02 18.77
C ALA A 347 56.87 -16.50 19.45
N GLN A 348 57.01 -15.53 20.36
CA GLN A 348 55.87 -14.88 21.04
C GLN A 348 55.03 -14.04 20.06
N PHE A 349 55.67 -13.28 19.16
CA PHE A 349 54.97 -12.50 18.13
C PHE A 349 54.17 -13.37 17.15
N ALA A 350 54.71 -14.54 16.76
CA ALA A 350 54.01 -15.46 15.86
C ALA A 350 52.80 -16.13 16.53
N HIS A 351 52.90 -16.49 17.81
CA HIS A 351 51.82 -17.09 18.59
C HIS A 351 50.69 -16.08 18.88
N ASP A 352 51.05 -14.85 19.26
CA ASP A 352 50.09 -13.78 19.53
C ASP A 352 49.40 -13.29 18.25
N ALA A 353 50.12 -13.23 17.11
CA ALA A 353 49.51 -12.89 15.82
C ALA A 353 48.52 -13.94 15.31
N GLN A 354 48.80 -15.24 15.49
CA GLN A 354 47.87 -16.32 15.11
C GLN A 354 46.65 -16.42 16.03
N SER A 355 46.83 -16.21 17.33
CA SER A 355 45.75 -16.18 18.32
C SER A 355 44.80 -14.99 18.09
N VAL A 356 45.36 -13.79 17.90
CA VAL A 356 44.58 -12.57 17.66
C VAL A 356 43.90 -12.58 16.29
N LEU A 357 44.51 -13.15 15.24
CA LEU A 357 43.87 -13.29 13.93
C LEU A 357 42.74 -14.31 13.94
N ALA A 358 42.88 -15.45 14.62
CA ALA A 358 41.82 -16.44 14.75
C ALA A 358 40.64 -15.93 15.60
N GLU A 359 40.93 -15.24 16.70
CA GLU A 359 39.91 -14.64 17.57
C GLU A 359 39.20 -13.45 16.89
N ARG A 360 39.92 -12.56 16.18
CA ARG A 360 39.29 -11.48 15.39
C ARG A 360 38.50 -11.99 14.20
N LEU A 361 38.90 -13.08 13.53
CA LEU A 361 38.11 -13.65 12.42
C LEU A 361 36.82 -14.31 12.93
N ALA A 362 36.87 -15.05 14.04
CA ALA A 362 35.67 -15.63 14.66
C ALA A 362 34.73 -14.55 15.22
N GLN A 363 35.27 -13.51 15.86
CA GLN A 363 34.47 -12.41 16.43
C GLN A 363 33.91 -11.48 15.34
N VAL A 364 34.60 -11.31 14.20
CA VAL A 364 34.09 -10.54 13.05
C VAL A 364 33.12 -11.37 12.20
N SER A 365 33.27 -12.70 12.11
CA SER A 365 32.27 -13.56 11.47
C SER A 365 30.97 -13.65 12.27
N ASP A 366 31.06 -13.85 13.59
CA ASP A 366 29.88 -13.99 14.45
C ASP A 366 29.20 -12.64 14.72
N ALA A 367 29.96 -11.56 14.94
CA ALA A 367 29.36 -10.22 15.07
C ALA A 367 28.89 -9.67 13.71
N GLY A 368 29.50 -10.08 12.60
CA GLY A 368 29.05 -9.77 11.24
C GLY A 368 27.74 -10.47 10.90
N ALA A 369 27.67 -11.79 11.11
CA ALA A 369 26.46 -12.59 10.91
C ALA A 369 25.32 -12.14 11.83
N ALA A 370 25.59 -11.94 13.13
CA ALA A 370 24.58 -11.47 14.08
C ALA A 370 24.09 -10.05 13.83
N ARG A 371 24.87 -9.19 13.14
CA ARG A 371 24.46 -7.81 12.79
C ARG A 371 23.72 -7.77 11.46
N VAL A 372 24.08 -8.64 10.52
CA VAL A 372 23.33 -8.85 9.27
C VAL A 372 21.97 -9.49 9.60
N ASP A 373 21.91 -10.52 10.44
CA ASP A 373 20.64 -11.14 10.86
C ASP A 373 19.75 -10.17 11.64
N ARG A 374 20.31 -9.34 12.52
CA ARG A 374 19.52 -8.32 13.23
C ARG A 374 18.96 -7.27 12.28
N LYS A 375 19.75 -6.80 11.31
CA LYS A 375 19.27 -5.85 10.29
C LYS A 375 18.25 -6.49 9.34
N LEU A 376 18.42 -7.76 8.98
CA LEU A 376 17.45 -8.48 8.16
C LEU A 376 16.14 -8.69 8.92
N ALA A 377 16.19 -9.07 10.20
CA ALA A 377 15.01 -9.18 11.05
C ALA A 377 14.33 -7.83 11.30
N GLU A 378 15.09 -6.74 11.45
CA GLU A 378 14.57 -5.39 11.60
C GLU A 378 13.95 -4.85 10.30
N ILE A 379 14.57 -5.12 9.14
CA ILE A 379 14.01 -4.76 7.82
C ILE A 379 12.76 -5.58 7.52
N VAL A 380 12.76 -6.89 7.80
CA VAL A 380 11.59 -7.76 7.63
C VAL A 380 10.47 -7.32 8.58
N GLY A 381 10.78 -7.02 9.84
CA GLY A 381 9.82 -6.47 10.80
C GLY A 381 9.23 -5.12 10.35
N HIS A 382 10.05 -4.22 9.79
CA HIS A 382 9.57 -2.96 9.23
C HIS A 382 8.71 -3.15 7.98
N ILE A 383 9.00 -4.15 7.14
CA ILE A 383 8.19 -4.50 5.96
C ILE A 383 6.86 -5.12 6.38
N GLU A 384 6.85 -6.02 7.36
CA GLU A 384 5.63 -6.60 7.91
C GLU A 384 4.78 -5.56 8.62
N GLN A 385 5.38 -4.68 9.42
CA GLN A 385 4.68 -3.58 10.06
C GLN A 385 4.09 -2.58 9.04
N ARG A 386 4.84 -2.25 7.96
CA ARG A 386 4.29 -1.43 6.86
C ARG A 386 3.19 -2.14 6.10
N ARG A 387 3.31 -3.44 5.86
CA ARG A 387 2.29 -4.25 5.20
C ARG A 387 1.01 -4.27 6.05
N ASP A 388 1.14 -4.44 7.36
CA ASP A 388 0.00 -4.52 8.27
C ASP A 388 -0.64 -3.14 8.49
N GLU A 389 0.14 -2.06 8.54
CA GLU A 389 -0.38 -0.68 8.50
C GLU A 389 -1.10 -0.38 7.18
N PHE A 390 -0.53 -0.77 6.05
CA PHE A 390 -1.15 -0.59 4.73
C PHE A 390 -2.44 -1.42 4.61
N LEU A 391 -2.45 -2.66 5.07
CA LEU A 391 -3.65 -3.50 5.09
C LEU A 391 -4.72 -2.93 6.03
N ALA A 392 -4.33 -2.43 7.20
CA ALA A 392 -5.25 -1.78 8.12
C ALA A 392 -5.84 -0.49 7.52
N GLU A 393 -5.03 0.33 6.86
CA GLU A 393 -5.48 1.55 6.17
C GLU A 393 -6.39 1.21 4.97
N PHE A 394 -6.04 0.18 4.20
CA PHE A 394 -6.84 -0.29 3.08
C PHE A 394 -8.20 -0.83 3.55
N GLN A 395 -8.21 -1.61 4.63
CA GLN A 395 -9.42 -2.17 5.22
C GLN A 395 -10.30 -1.09 5.84
N ARG A 396 -9.71 -0.02 6.39
CA ARG A 396 -10.43 1.16 6.88
C ARG A 396 -11.07 1.96 5.75
N ARG A 397 -10.33 2.20 4.66
CA ARG A 397 -10.87 2.84 3.45
C ARG A 397 -11.98 2.00 2.82
N PHE A 398 -11.82 0.68 2.78
CA PHE A 398 -12.85 -0.21 2.26
C PHE A 398 -14.10 -0.19 3.14
N SER A 399 -13.96 -0.18 4.47
CA SER A 399 -15.11 -0.07 5.38
C SER A 399 -15.80 1.29 5.30
N ASP A 400 -15.05 2.38 5.08
CA ASP A 400 -15.59 3.72 4.91
C ASP A 400 -16.38 3.82 3.59
N VAL A 401 -15.83 3.28 2.49
CA VAL A 401 -16.52 3.20 1.20
C VAL A 401 -17.75 2.29 1.27
N GLU A 402 -17.68 1.17 1.99
CA GLU A 402 -18.82 0.28 2.20
C GLU A 402 -19.92 0.94 3.05
N ALA A 403 -19.54 1.74 4.06
CA ALA A 403 -20.46 2.53 4.87
C ALA A 403 -21.13 3.64 4.05
N GLU A 404 -20.36 4.31 3.18
CA GLU A 404 -20.86 5.34 2.26
C GLU A 404 -21.80 4.74 1.21
N LEU A 405 -21.47 3.57 0.65
CA LEU A 405 -22.36 2.83 -0.25
C LEU A 405 -23.66 2.40 0.44
N ARG A 406 -23.59 1.91 1.69
CA ARG A 406 -24.80 1.59 2.48
C ARG A 406 -25.63 2.84 2.76
N SER A 407 -24.98 3.98 3.01
CA SER A 407 -25.65 5.27 3.19
C SER A 407 -26.37 5.70 1.92
N GLN A 408 -25.71 5.62 0.76
CA GLN A 408 -26.31 5.92 -0.54
C GLN A 408 -27.48 4.98 -0.88
N ILE A 409 -27.34 3.67 -0.62
CA ILE A 409 -28.45 2.71 -0.83
C ILE A 409 -29.64 3.02 0.07
N ARG A 410 -29.41 3.41 1.34
CA ARG A 410 -30.50 3.84 2.23
C ARG A 410 -31.12 5.16 1.80
N ALA A 411 -30.33 6.11 1.29
CA ALA A 411 -30.84 7.37 0.76
C ALA A 411 -31.70 7.15 -0.49
N VAL A 412 -31.25 6.29 -1.41
CA VAL A 412 -32.03 5.90 -2.59
C VAL A 412 -33.29 5.11 -2.19
N GLY A 413 -33.22 4.26 -1.16
CA GLY A 413 -34.38 3.58 -0.60
C GLY A 413 -35.39 4.56 0.01
N ALA A 414 -34.92 5.55 0.78
CA ALA A 414 -35.76 6.58 1.36
C ALA A 414 -36.37 7.51 0.30
N ASP A 415 -35.63 7.86 -0.75
CA ASP A 415 -36.17 8.60 -1.90
C ASP A 415 -37.23 7.78 -2.65
N ALA A 416 -37.00 6.49 -2.86
CA ALA A 416 -37.98 5.61 -3.49
C ALA A 416 -39.25 5.42 -2.63
N GLU A 417 -39.10 5.38 -1.30
CA GLU A 417 -40.23 5.36 -0.37
C GLU A 417 -40.98 6.70 -0.36
N ALA A 418 -40.29 7.83 -0.40
CA ALA A 418 -40.90 9.16 -0.50
C ALA A 418 -41.64 9.35 -1.84
N GLU A 419 -41.08 8.90 -2.96
CA GLU A 419 -41.77 8.88 -4.26
C GLU A 419 -42.99 7.97 -4.23
N ARG A 420 -42.93 6.83 -3.51
CA ARG A 420 -44.05 5.92 -3.34
C ARG A 420 -45.17 6.53 -2.49
N GLU A 421 -44.85 7.23 -1.40
CA GLU A 421 -45.84 7.96 -0.59
C GLU A 421 -46.50 9.10 -1.38
N VAL A 422 -45.73 9.81 -2.22
CA VAL A 422 -46.27 10.85 -3.11
C VAL A 422 -47.18 10.25 -4.18
N LEU A 423 -46.80 9.12 -4.78
CA LEU A 423 -47.63 8.40 -5.75
C LEU A 423 -48.90 7.84 -5.11
N GLU A 424 -48.81 7.31 -3.89
CA GLU A 424 -49.95 6.79 -3.13
C GLU A 424 -50.92 7.91 -2.75
N ALA A 425 -50.43 9.07 -2.30
CA ALA A 425 -51.23 10.26 -2.07
C ALA A 425 -51.93 10.74 -3.36
N ARG A 426 -51.25 10.66 -4.51
CA ARG A 426 -51.79 11.07 -5.82
C ARG A 426 -52.84 10.09 -6.34
N VAL A 427 -52.66 8.79 -6.10
CA VAL A 427 -53.68 7.76 -6.35
C VAL A 427 -54.89 7.99 -5.44
N HIS A 428 -54.68 8.30 -4.16
CA HIS A 428 -55.77 8.62 -3.23
C HIS A 428 -56.56 9.86 -3.66
N ASP A 429 -55.88 10.91 -4.13
CA ASP A 429 -56.53 12.11 -4.68
C ASP A 429 -57.30 11.79 -5.97
N LEU A 430 -56.75 10.97 -6.86
CA LEU A 430 -57.44 10.52 -8.08
C LEU A 430 -58.68 9.68 -7.76
N THR A 431 -58.58 8.74 -6.81
CA THR A 431 -59.72 7.95 -6.33
C THR A 431 -60.81 8.85 -5.74
N ARG A 432 -60.43 9.83 -4.91
CA ARG A 432 -61.37 10.80 -4.33
C ARG A 432 -62.03 11.70 -5.39
N ARG A 433 -61.28 12.10 -6.43
CA ARG A 433 -61.84 12.83 -7.58
C ARG A 433 -62.79 11.96 -8.39
N LEU A 434 -62.52 10.67 -8.50
CA LEU A 434 -63.38 9.71 -9.18
C LEU A 434 -64.66 9.48 -8.39
N GLU A 435 -64.59 9.30 -7.07
CA GLU A 435 -65.76 9.20 -6.18
C GLU A 435 -66.60 10.49 -6.20
N THR A 436 -65.97 11.67 -6.18
CA THR A 436 -66.72 12.93 -6.29
C THR A 436 -67.35 13.12 -7.66
N ALA A 437 -66.70 12.71 -8.74
CA ALA A 437 -67.29 12.70 -10.09
C ALA A 437 -68.44 11.68 -10.22
N VAL A 438 -68.30 10.51 -9.60
CA VAL A 438 -69.35 9.48 -9.55
C VAL A 438 -70.54 9.96 -8.72
N ASN A 439 -70.33 10.52 -7.53
CA ASN A 439 -71.40 11.08 -6.71
C ASN A 439 -72.06 12.31 -7.37
N ALA A 440 -71.32 13.11 -8.14
CA ALA A 440 -71.86 14.20 -8.94
C ALA A 440 -72.72 13.69 -10.11
N ALA A 441 -72.32 12.59 -10.75
CA ALA A 441 -73.12 11.91 -11.76
C ALA A 441 -74.37 11.21 -11.17
N GLU A 442 -74.25 10.66 -9.97
CA GLU A 442 -75.34 9.99 -9.25
C GLU A 442 -76.38 11.00 -8.73
N SER A 443 -75.95 12.14 -8.21
CA SER A 443 -76.84 13.27 -7.85
C SER A 443 -77.46 13.97 -9.08
N SER A 444 -76.77 13.98 -10.22
CA SER A 444 -77.34 14.38 -11.52
C SER A 444 -78.42 13.39 -12.00
N LEU A 445 -78.30 12.11 -11.68
CA LEU A 445 -79.31 11.09 -11.99
C LEU A 445 -80.48 11.14 -11.01
N GLU A 446 -80.25 11.34 -9.71
CA GLU A 446 -81.33 11.52 -8.71
C GLU A 446 -82.12 12.82 -8.91
N GLY A 447 -81.47 13.88 -9.41
CA GLY A 447 -82.14 15.13 -9.79
C GLY A 447 -83.05 15.00 -11.02
N ALA A 448 -82.79 14.04 -11.91
CA ALA A 448 -83.61 13.77 -13.09
C ALA A 448 -84.87 12.94 -12.76
N PHE A 449 -84.93 12.27 -11.60
CA PHE A 449 -86.09 11.48 -11.15
C PHE A 449 -86.97 12.18 -10.10
N ARG A 450 -86.65 13.41 -9.70
CA ARG A 450 -87.52 14.23 -8.85
C ARG A 450 -87.80 15.57 -9.49
N THR A 451 -88.95 15.66 -10.16
CA THR A 451 -89.96 16.72 -10.02
C THR A 451 -91.03 16.56 -11.10
N PRO A 452 -92.24 17.07 -10.86
CA PRO A 452 -93.21 16.71 -9.83
C PRO A 452 -94.30 15.76 -10.33
#